data_AF-A0A158FPC6-F1
#
_entry.id   AF-A0A158FPC6-F1
#
_cell.length_a   1.000
_cell.length_b   1.000
_cell.length_c   1.000
_cell.angle_alpha   90.00
_cell.angle_beta   90.00
_cell.angle_gamma   90.00
#
_symmetry.space_group_name_H-M   'P 1'
#
loop_
_entity.id
_entity.type
_entity.pdbx_description
1 polymer ?
#
loop_
_entity_poly.entity_id
_entity_poly.type
_entity_poly.pdbx_seq_one_letter_code
_entity_poly.pdbx_strand_id
1 'polypeptide(L)'
;MAALPLSAPQQRDQHYEQHHGHAALIPRSAGQLKAEHDRIVGRAKFFLYATIVLAFAGLIAVVAMPFSPIPDDFSFGAQEVVAVAVFAACLFLLHERAELMLRLYNFEPVEQTTQGEMRALLHRVPEGASYQRALAAENRTFVTVEVEEIRRRADKFKPAPEGQQSEEA
;
A
#
# COMPACT_ATOMS: atom_id res chain seq x y z
N MET A 1 -9.66 36.90 6.57
CA MET A 1 -9.97 35.62 5.89
C MET A 1 -8.78 35.28 5.01
N ALA A 2 -7.91 34.37 5.45
CA ALA A 2 -6.71 33.97 4.72
C ALA A 2 -7.02 32.69 3.93
N ALA A 3 -6.83 32.74 2.61
CA ALA A 3 -7.01 31.60 1.72
C ALA A 3 -5.81 30.63 1.87
N LEU A 4 -6.10 29.36 2.14
CA LEU A 4 -5.14 28.27 2.18
C LEU A 4 -4.69 27.92 0.74
N PRO A 5 -3.39 27.78 0.44
CA PRO A 5 -2.94 27.33 -0.87
C PRO A 5 -3.20 25.82 -1.05
N LEU A 6 -4.10 25.50 -1.97
CA LEU A 6 -4.58 24.17 -2.33
C LEU A 6 -3.60 23.43 -3.25
N SER A 7 -2.32 23.35 -2.91
CA SER A 7 -1.25 22.85 -3.81
C SER A 7 -0.55 21.57 -3.35
N ALA A 8 -1.00 20.95 -2.25
CA ALA A 8 -0.31 19.83 -1.63
C ALA A 8 -0.54 18.41 -2.22
N PRO A 9 -1.64 18.07 -2.94
CA PRO A 9 -1.79 16.69 -3.40
C PRO A 9 -0.95 16.38 -4.66
N GLN A 10 -0.71 17.37 -5.52
CA GLN A 10 -0.15 17.13 -6.86
C GLN A 10 1.36 16.90 -6.90
N GLN A 11 2.12 17.47 -5.95
CA GLN A 11 3.56 17.22 -5.84
C GLN A 11 3.89 15.84 -5.26
N ARG A 12 3.00 15.25 -4.46
CA ARG A 12 3.20 13.90 -3.92
C ARG A 12 3.10 12.85 -5.02
N ASP A 13 2.20 13.05 -5.98
CA ASP A 13 2.08 12.18 -7.15
C ASP A 13 3.25 12.33 -8.13
N GLN A 14 3.74 13.55 -8.36
CA GLN A 14 4.87 13.79 -9.28
C GLN A 14 6.20 13.18 -8.79
N HIS A 15 6.45 13.15 -7.47
CA HIS A 15 7.65 12.50 -6.94
C HIS A 15 7.62 10.97 -7.04
N TYR A 16 6.44 10.35 -7.18
CA TYR A 16 6.30 8.93 -7.52
C TYR A 16 6.43 8.66 -9.02
N GLU A 17 6.12 9.63 -9.89
CA GLU A 17 6.17 9.45 -11.34
C GLU A 17 7.60 9.40 -11.91
N GLN A 18 8.56 10.08 -11.28
CA GLN A 18 9.88 10.29 -11.91
C GLN A 18 10.83 9.08 -11.79
N HIS A 19 10.57 8.13 -10.89
CA HIS A 19 11.36 6.90 -10.74
C HIS A 19 10.87 5.69 -11.55
N HIS A 20 9.71 5.80 -12.21
CA HIS A 20 9.14 4.73 -13.05
C HIS A 20 9.24 5.04 -14.55
N GLY A 21 10.31 5.72 -14.95
CA GLY A 21 10.69 5.84 -16.36
C GLY A 21 11.22 4.50 -16.90
N HIS A 22 10.53 3.95 -17.89
CA HIS A 22 11.05 2.96 -18.86
C HIS A 22 11.34 1.53 -18.35
N ALA A 23 10.83 1.14 -17.17
CA ALA A 23 10.84 -0.27 -16.80
C ALA A 23 9.73 -1.01 -17.58
N ALA A 24 10.11 -1.97 -18.43
CA ALA A 24 9.19 -2.86 -19.11
C ALA A 24 8.10 -3.39 -18.14
N LEU A 25 6.87 -3.57 -18.60
CA LEU A 25 5.81 -4.31 -17.91
C LEU A 25 6.32 -5.75 -17.72
N ILE A 26 7.09 -5.95 -16.64
CA ILE A 26 7.54 -7.26 -16.23
C ILE A 26 6.50 -7.74 -15.22
N PRO A 27 5.75 -8.80 -15.55
CA PRO A 27 4.80 -9.39 -14.61
C PRO A 27 5.59 -9.86 -13.39
N ARG A 28 5.16 -9.42 -12.20
CA ARG A 28 5.74 -9.96 -10.97
C ARG A 28 5.37 -11.44 -10.88
N SER A 29 6.34 -12.30 -10.58
CA SER A 29 6.04 -13.73 -10.52
C SER A 29 5.11 -14.06 -9.34
N ALA A 30 4.31 -15.11 -9.46
CA ALA A 30 3.46 -15.60 -8.35
C ALA A 30 4.24 -15.78 -7.03
N GLY A 31 5.51 -16.21 -7.12
CA GLY A 31 6.41 -16.32 -5.97
C GLY A 31 6.78 -14.97 -5.34
N GLN A 32 7.01 -13.94 -6.15
CA GLN A 32 7.27 -12.58 -5.66
C GLN A 32 6.03 -11.95 -5.03
N LEU A 33 4.85 -12.12 -5.61
CA LEU A 33 3.61 -11.65 -5.00
C LEU A 33 3.35 -12.33 -3.65
N LYS A 34 3.56 -13.64 -3.58
CA LYS A 34 3.40 -14.39 -2.33
C LYS A 34 4.42 -13.96 -1.28
N ALA A 35 5.68 -13.77 -1.65
CA ALA A 35 6.72 -13.31 -0.73
C ALA A 35 6.45 -11.88 -0.21
N GLU A 36 5.98 -10.97 -1.07
CA GLU A 36 5.58 -9.62 -0.65
C GLU A 36 4.35 -9.64 0.26
N HIS A 37 3.32 -10.41 -0.11
CA HIS A 37 2.14 -10.63 0.72
C HIS A 37 2.52 -11.17 2.10
N ASP A 38 3.31 -12.24 2.16
CA ASP A 38 3.75 -12.86 3.41
C ASP A 38 4.63 -11.91 4.24
N ARG A 39 5.43 -11.06 3.61
CA ARG A 39 6.21 -10.01 4.29
C ARG A 39 5.30 -8.95 4.92
N ILE A 40 4.26 -8.50 4.21
CA ILE A 40 3.31 -7.51 4.75
C ILE A 40 2.49 -8.13 5.88
N VAL A 41 2.00 -9.37 5.71
CA VAL A 41 1.30 -10.13 6.76
C VAL A 41 2.21 -10.33 7.97
N GLY A 42 3.48 -10.69 7.77
CA GLY A 42 4.45 -10.83 8.84
C GLY A 42 4.65 -9.53 9.62
N ARG A 43 4.74 -8.40 8.92
CA ARG A 43 4.88 -7.08 9.53
C ARG A 43 3.60 -6.66 10.28
N ALA A 44 2.42 -6.95 9.72
CA ALA A 44 1.14 -6.70 10.39
C ALA A 44 0.98 -7.54 11.67
N LYS A 45 1.42 -8.80 11.65
CA LYS A 45 1.48 -9.66 12.83
C LYS A 45 2.45 -9.12 13.88
N PHE A 46 3.64 -8.67 13.45
CA PHE A 46 4.60 -8.04 14.34
C PHE A 46 4.00 -6.82 15.05
N PHE A 47 3.33 -5.94 14.31
CA PHE A 47 2.66 -4.77 14.92
C PHE A 47 1.58 -5.19 15.91
N LEU A 48 0.78 -6.23 15.61
CA LEU A 48 -0.20 -6.76 16.55
C LEU A 48 0.45 -7.22 17.86
N TYR A 49 1.53 -8.02 17.78
CA TYR A 49 2.24 -8.47 18.97
C TYR A 49 2.88 -7.32 19.73
N ALA A 50 3.47 -6.34 19.04
CA ALA A 50 4.02 -5.15 19.65
C ALA A 50 2.95 -4.34 20.42
N THR A 51 1.75 -4.16 19.86
CA THR A 51 0.63 -3.52 20.54
C THR A 51 0.22 -4.29 21.80
N ILE A 52 0.12 -5.62 21.73
CA ILE A 52 -0.26 -6.46 22.87
C ILE A 52 0.78 -6.33 23.99
N VAL A 53 2.06 -6.49 23.67
CA VAL A 53 3.16 -6.38 24.63
C VAL A 53 3.19 -4.99 25.26
N LEU A 54 3.02 -3.94 24.46
CA LEU A 54 3.00 -2.57 24.95
C LEU A 54 1.81 -2.30 25.89
N ALA A 55 0.63 -2.84 25.58
CA ALA A 55 -0.54 -2.70 26.43
C ALA A 55 -0.33 -3.39 27.79
N PHE A 56 0.24 -4.60 27.80
CA PHE A 56 0.57 -5.30 29.05
C PHE A 56 1.67 -4.57 29.84
N ALA A 57 2.74 -4.13 29.17
CA ALA A 57 3.81 -3.37 29.80
C ALA A 57 3.30 -2.07 30.43
N GLY A 58 2.43 -1.34 29.71
CA GLY A 58 1.80 -0.13 30.21
C GLY A 58 0.86 -0.38 31.40
N LEU A 59 0.05 -1.44 31.35
CA LEU A 59 -0.80 -1.84 32.47
C LEU A 59 0.04 -2.17 33.71
N ILE A 60 1.11 -2.95 33.54
CA ILE A 60 2.04 -3.27 34.62
C ILE A 60 2.66 -1.98 35.18
N ALA A 61 3.08 -1.04 34.32
CA ALA A 61 3.67 0.22 34.76
C ALA A 61 2.70 1.07 35.60
N VAL A 62 1.43 1.16 35.20
CA VAL A 62 0.39 1.91 35.95
C VAL A 62 0.10 1.24 37.30
N VAL A 63 -0.07 -0.10 37.31
CA VAL A 63 -0.39 -0.87 38.52
C VAL A 63 0.80 -0.95 39.49
N ALA A 64 2.03 -0.94 38.98
CA ALA A 64 3.24 -0.95 39.80
C ALA A 64 3.60 0.44 40.36
N MET A 65 3.04 1.51 39.80
CA MET A 65 3.34 2.88 40.23
C MET A 65 3.11 3.18 41.72
N PRO A 66 2.07 2.67 42.42
CA PRO A 66 1.94 2.85 43.87
C PRO A 66 3.05 2.19 44.71
N PHE A 67 3.87 1.31 44.13
CA PHE A 67 5.05 0.73 44.77
C PHE A 67 6.35 1.49 44.44
N SER A 68 6.24 2.58 43.67
CA SER A 68 7.36 3.43 43.27
C SER A 68 7.70 4.45 44.37
N PRO A 69 8.95 4.91 44.50
CA PRO A 69 9.34 5.98 45.44
C PRO A 69 8.82 7.38 45.06
N ILE A 70 7.80 7.47 44.19
CA ILE A 70 7.18 8.74 43.78
C ILE A 70 6.27 9.19 44.92
N PRO A 71 6.32 10.47 45.36
CA PRO A 71 5.42 10.97 46.38
C PRO A 71 3.96 10.83 45.96
N ASP A 72 3.09 10.46 46.89
CA ASP A 72 1.68 10.13 46.60
C ASP A 72 0.95 11.27 45.87
N ASP A 73 1.29 12.53 46.17
CA ASP A 73 0.74 13.74 45.53
C ASP A 73 0.99 13.81 44.01
N PHE A 74 2.05 13.16 43.51
CA PHE A 74 2.41 13.13 42.09
C PHE A 74 2.06 11.81 41.41
N SER A 75 1.73 10.77 42.17
CA SER A 75 1.51 9.42 41.65
C SER A 75 0.33 9.37 40.68
N PHE A 76 -0.77 10.05 41.00
CA PHE A 76 -1.96 10.13 40.14
C PHE A 76 -1.64 10.79 38.80
N GLY A 77 -0.96 11.95 38.82
CA GLY A 77 -0.57 12.66 37.60
C GLY A 77 0.42 11.87 36.74
N ALA A 78 1.36 11.15 37.38
CA ALA A 78 2.27 10.27 36.66
C ALA A 78 1.53 9.09 36.01
N GLN A 79 0.54 8.49 36.70
CA GLN A 79 -0.28 7.40 36.14
C GLN A 79 -1.02 7.85 34.88
N GLU A 80 -1.63 9.04 34.90
CA GLU A 80 -2.34 9.58 33.75
C GLU A 80 -1.41 9.80 32.56
N VAL A 81 -0.23 10.40 32.77
CA VAL A 81 0.74 10.64 31.70
C VAL A 81 1.21 9.31 31.08
N VAL A 82 1.52 8.31 31.91
CA VAL A 82 1.92 6.98 31.43
C VAL A 82 0.77 6.31 30.67
N ALA A 83 -0.46 6.37 31.19
CA ALA A 83 -1.63 5.79 30.56
C ALA A 83 -1.90 6.43 29.19
N VAL A 84 -1.85 7.75 29.08
CA VAL A 84 -2.03 8.50 27.82
C VAL A 84 -0.92 8.17 26.84
N ALA A 85 0.34 8.12 27.28
CA ALA A 85 1.47 7.78 26.42
C ALA A 85 1.35 6.36 25.85
N VAL A 86 1.03 5.38 26.69
CA VAL A 86 0.79 3.99 26.27
C VAL A 86 -0.38 3.91 25.32
N PHE A 87 -1.50 4.59 25.63
CA PHE A 87 -2.67 4.61 24.77
C PHE A 87 -2.37 5.20 23.38
N ALA A 88 -1.69 6.34 23.32
CA ALA A 88 -1.29 6.97 22.07
C ALA A 88 -0.34 6.08 21.25
N ALA A 89 0.64 5.45 21.90
CA ALA A 89 1.55 4.53 21.23
C ALA A 89 0.83 3.26 20.70
N CYS A 90 -0.12 2.71 21.46
CA CYS A 90 -0.98 1.62 20.99
C CYS A 90 -1.82 2.02 19.77
N LEU A 91 -2.41 3.22 19.78
CA LEU A 91 -3.16 3.75 18.64
C LEU A 91 -2.27 3.90 17.40
N PHE A 92 -1.05 4.40 17.57
CA PHE A 92 -0.10 4.54 16.47
C PHE A 92 0.24 3.19 15.82
N LEU A 93 0.54 2.16 16.63
CA LEU A 93 0.83 0.82 16.13
C LEU A 93 -0.38 0.19 15.43
N LEU A 94 -1.60 0.43 15.95
CA LEU A 94 -2.84 -0.03 15.31
C LEU A 94 -3.09 0.68 13.98
N HIS A 95 -2.79 1.97 13.89
CA HIS A 95 -2.92 2.75 12.66
C HIS A 95 -1.97 2.24 11.58
N GLU A 96 -0.68 2.06 11.90
CA GLU A 96 0.32 1.47 11.00
C GLU A 96 -0.08 0.06 10.52
N ARG A 97 -0.65 -0.76 11.41
CA ARG A 97 -1.20 -2.06 11.04
C ARG A 97 -2.37 -1.93 10.06
N ALA A 98 -3.28 -0.97 10.28
CA ALA A 98 -4.42 -0.74 9.41
C ALA A 98 -3.97 -0.32 8.01
N GLU A 99 -2.96 0.55 7.91
CA GLU A 99 -2.36 0.90 6.62
C GLU A 99 -1.73 -0.30 5.91
N LEU A 100 -1.02 -1.16 6.64
CA LEU A 100 -0.46 -2.38 6.07
C LEU A 100 -1.54 -3.37 5.61
N MET A 101 -2.65 -3.47 6.34
CA MET A 101 -3.79 -4.29 5.90
C MET A 101 -4.51 -3.68 4.69
N LEU A 102 -4.57 -2.36 4.56
CA LEU A 102 -5.06 -1.71 3.34
C LEU A 102 -4.18 -2.05 2.13
N ARG A 103 -2.85 -2.09 2.31
CA ARG A 103 -1.92 -2.57 1.28
C ARG A 103 -2.04 -4.07 0.97
N LEU A 104 -2.83 -4.84 1.72
CA LEU A 104 -3.13 -6.23 1.37
C LEU A 104 -4.20 -6.34 0.28
N TYR A 105 -5.16 -5.42 0.22
CA TYR A 105 -6.19 -5.37 -0.84
C TYR A 105 -5.58 -5.20 -2.23
N ASN A 106 -4.43 -4.56 -2.28
CA ASN A 106 -3.57 -4.41 -3.46
C ASN A 106 -3.07 -5.75 -4.03
N PHE A 107 -3.21 -6.85 -3.29
CA PHE A 107 -2.84 -8.21 -3.71
C PHE A 107 -4.04 -9.11 -4.01
N GLU A 108 -5.25 -8.56 -3.95
CA GLU A 108 -6.48 -9.32 -4.20
C GLU A 108 -6.62 -9.69 -5.69
N PRO A 109 -7.01 -10.93 -6.02
CA PRO A 109 -7.24 -11.33 -7.40
C PRO A 109 -8.43 -10.57 -7.99
N VAL A 110 -8.25 -10.09 -9.21
CA VAL A 110 -9.24 -9.31 -9.93
C VAL A 110 -10.37 -10.21 -10.43
N GLU A 111 -11.61 -9.74 -10.30
CA GLU A 111 -12.81 -10.45 -10.76
C GLU A 111 -12.74 -10.84 -12.24
N GLN A 112 -13.35 -11.97 -12.59
CA GLN A 112 -13.28 -12.52 -13.96
C GLN A 112 -13.82 -11.57 -15.04
N THR A 113 -14.75 -10.68 -14.68
CA THR A 113 -15.34 -9.67 -15.58
C THR A 113 -14.34 -8.58 -15.97
N THR A 114 -13.55 -8.11 -15.01
CA THR A 114 -12.51 -7.08 -15.21
C THR A 114 -11.25 -7.65 -15.87
N GLN A 115 -11.03 -8.97 -15.82
CA GLN A 115 -9.95 -9.62 -16.57
C GLN A 115 -10.12 -9.50 -18.09
N GLY A 116 -11.36 -9.49 -18.60
CA GLY A 116 -11.64 -9.29 -20.03
C GLY A 116 -11.22 -7.90 -20.52
N GLU A 117 -11.55 -6.87 -19.73
CA GLU A 117 -11.15 -5.49 -19.99
C GLU A 117 -9.62 -5.34 -19.95
N MET A 118 -8.96 -5.93 -18.95
CA MET A 118 -7.50 -5.88 -18.84
C MET A 118 -6.79 -6.55 -20.00
N ARG A 119 -7.32 -7.67 -20.50
CA ARG A 119 -6.77 -8.30 -21.73
C ARG A 119 -6.91 -7.40 -22.95
N ALA A 120 -8.02 -6.68 -23.08
CA ALA A 120 -8.23 -5.72 -24.16
C ALA A 120 -7.29 -4.49 -24.04
N LEU A 121 -7.07 -3.98 -22.83
CA LEU A 121 -6.13 -2.90 -22.57
C LEU A 121 -4.68 -3.33 -22.84
N LEU A 122 -4.30 -4.54 -22.45
CA LEU A 122 -2.97 -5.07 -22.73
C LEU A 122 -2.70 -5.19 -24.23
N HIS A 123 -3.69 -5.56 -25.03
CA HIS A 123 -3.52 -5.67 -26.48
C HIS A 123 -3.16 -4.32 -27.15
N ARG A 124 -3.46 -3.19 -26.49
CA ARG A 124 -3.08 -1.84 -26.99
C ARG A 124 -1.64 -1.46 -26.63
N VAL A 125 -1.02 -2.17 -25.70
CA VAL A 125 0.34 -1.88 -25.23
C VAL A 125 1.32 -2.87 -25.91
N PRO A 126 2.46 -2.41 -26.46
CA PRO A 126 3.40 -3.29 -27.16
C PRO A 126 3.96 -4.42 -26.28
N GLU A 127 3.96 -4.23 -24.96
CA GLU A 127 4.42 -5.20 -23.95
C GLU A 127 3.31 -6.11 -23.41
N GLY A 128 2.05 -5.94 -23.84
CA GLY A 128 0.93 -6.71 -23.29
C GLY A 128 0.93 -8.19 -23.71
N ALA A 129 1.44 -8.52 -24.90
CA ALA A 129 1.50 -9.91 -25.37
C ALA A 129 2.48 -10.78 -24.56
N SER A 130 3.65 -10.23 -24.18
CA SER A 130 4.60 -10.91 -23.30
C SER A 130 4.05 -11.05 -21.88
N TYR A 131 3.34 -10.03 -21.39
CA TYR A 131 2.69 -10.06 -20.08
C TYR A 131 1.58 -11.11 -19.99
N GLN A 132 0.72 -11.23 -21.01
CA GLN A 132 -0.31 -12.28 -21.08
C GLN A 132 0.30 -13.68 -21.15
N ARG A 133 1.40 -13.87 -21.88
CA ARG A 133 2.11 -15.16 -21.95
C ARG A 133 2.70 -15.56 -20.60
N ALA A 134 3.27 -14.61 -19.85
CA ALA A 134 3.80 -14.87 -18.53
C ALA A 134 2.70 -15.19 -17.49
N LEU A 135 1.57 -14.48 -17.54
CA LEU A 135 0.40 -14.81 -16.71
C LEU A 135 -0.15 -16.21 -17.01
N ALA A 136 -0.22 -16.58 -18.30
CA ALA A 136 -0.65 -17.91 -18.73
C ALA A 136 0.36 -19.00 -18.32
N ALA A 137 1.67 -18.71 -18.40
CA ALA A 137 2.73 -19.63 -17.96
C ALA A 137 2.67 -19.91 -16.45
N GLU A 138 2.28 -18.93 -15.64
CA GLU A 138 2.12 -19.06 -14.19
C GLU A 138 0.69 -19.46 -13.77
N ASN A 139 -0.23 -19.64 -14.73
CA ASN A 139 -1.65 -19.92 -14.51
C ASN A 139 -2.30 -19.00 -13.45
N ARG A 140 -1.94 -17.70 -13.46
CA ARG A 140 -2.36 -16.71 -12.46
C ARG A 140 -3.27 -15.63 -13.05
N THR A 141 -4.09 -15.04 -12.19
CA THR A 141 -4.97 -13.91 -12.53
C THR A 141 -4.27 -12.58 -12.27
N PHE A 142 -4.81 -11.51 -12.85
CA PHE A 142 -4.38 -10.15 -12.52
C PHE A 142 -4.68 -9.82 -11.06
N VAL A 143 -3.87 -8.94 -10.50
CA VAL A 143 -4.00 -8.42 -9.14
C VAL A 143 -4.30 -6.93 -9.20
N THR A 144 -5.02 -6.39 -8.21
CA THR A 144 -5.52 -5.00 -8.19
C THR A 144 -4.43 -3.94 -8.43
N VAL A 145 -3.22 -4.11 -7.89
CA VAL A 145 -2.08 -3.20 -8.18
C VAL A 145 -1.60 -3.28 -9.63
N GLU A 146 -1.54 -4.48 -10.19
CA GLU A 146 -1.10 -4.66 -11.58
C GLU A 146 -2.11 -4.00 -12.54
N VAL A 147 -3.40 -4.06 -12.22
CA VAL A 147 -4.49 -3.44 -13.01
C VAL A 147 -4.36 -1.92 -13.07
N GLU A 148 -4.09 -1.27 -11.94
CA GLU A 148 -3.95 0.19 -11.89
C GLU A 148 -2.71 0.64 -12.68
N GLU A 149 -1.62 -0.11 -12.60
CA GLU A 149 -0.41 0.17 -13.38
C GLU A 149 -0.65 -0.01 -14.90
N ILE A 150 -1.37 -1.07 -15.28
CA ILE A 150 -1.77 -1.33 -16.66
C ILE A 150 -2.67 -0.21 -17.19
N ARG A 151 -3.69 0.21 -16.43
CA ARG A 151 -4.58 1.32 -16.82
C ARG A 151 -3.81 2.62 -16.98
N ARG A 152 -2.97 2.98 -16.00
CA ARG A 152 -2.14 4.18 -16.06
C ARG A 152 -1.22 4.18 -17.28
N ARG A 153 -0.63 3.03 -17.64
CA ARG A 153 0.22 2.91 -18.83
C ARG A 153 -0.58 2.94 -20.13
N ALA A 154 -1.75 2.31 -20.17
CA ALA A 154 -2.64 2.36 -21.32
C ALA A 154 -3.16 3.78 -21.58
N ASP A 155 -3.45 4.56 -20.54
CA ASP A 155 -3.87 5.96 -20.65
C ASP A 155 -2.73 6.86 -21.16
N LYS A 156 -1.48 6.57 -20.74
CA LYS A 156 -0.28 7.26 -21.26
C LYS A 156 0.00 6.87 -22.71
N PHE A 157 -0.31 5.65 -23.11
CA PHE A 157 -0.18 5.16 -24.47
C PHE A 157 -1.42 5.54 -25.29
N LYS A 158 -1.55 6.82 -25.64
CA LYS A 158 -2.54 7.24 -26.66
C LYS A 158 -2.14 6.61 -27.99
N PRO A 159 -2.95 5.72 -28.60
CA PRO A 159 -2.72 5.34 -29.98
C PRO A 159 -2.79 6.60 -30.84
N ALA A 160 -1.88 6.73 -31.80
CA ALA A 160 -1.99 7.76 -32.83
C ALA A 160 -3.39 7.65 -33.46
N PRO A 161 -4.11 8.78 -33.66
CA PRO A 161 -5.40 8.73 -34.32
C PRO A 161 -5.22 8.06 -35.69
N GLU A 162 -5.98 6.99 -35.94
CA GLU A 162 -6.10 6.36 -37.25
C GLU A 162 -6.59 7.43 -38.23
N GLY A 163 -5.67 8.04 -38.99
CA GLY A 163 -6.02 9.19 -39.81
C GLY A 163 -4.93 9.82 -40.66
N GLN A 164 -3.74 9.22 -40.79
CA GLN A 164 -2.81 9.57 -41.87
C GLN A 164 -2.32 8.28 -42.51
N GLN A 165 -3.18 7.75 -43.38
CA GLN A 165 -2.73 6.94 -44.50
C GLN A 165 -1.66 7.72 -45.25
N SER A 166 -0.61 7.01 -45.59
CA SER A 166 0.42 7.35 -46.54
C SER A 166 -0.18 7.96 -47.80
N GLU A 167 0.05 9.25 -48.04
CA GLU A 167 0.16 9.79 -49.40
C GLU A 167 1.65 10.00 -49.68
N GLU A 168 2.31 8.92 -50.09
CA GLU A 168 3.43 9.00 -51.03
C GLU A 168 2.83 9.10 -52.43
N ALA A 169 2.98 10.27 -53.07
CA ALA A 169 3.25 10.43 -54.50
C ALA A 169 3.58 11.91 -54.80
#